data_AF-A0A7S4LW19-F1
#
_entry.id   AF-A0A7S4LW19-F1
#
_cell.length_a   1.000
_cell.length_b   1.000
_cell.length_c   1.000
_cell.angle_alpha   90.00
_cell.angle_beta   90.00
_cell.angle_gamma   90.00
#
_symmetry.space_group_name_H-M   'P 1'
#
loop_
_entity.id
_entity.type
_entity.pdbx_description
1 polymer ?
#
loop_
_entity_poly.entity_id
_entity_poly.type
_entity_poly.pdbx_seq_one_letter_code
_entity_poly.pdbx_strand_id
1 'polypeptide(L)'
;MSVSVVKIGSFEVDDAIHSAAAEQAESNGLLTIPCKSDPDLCMQLDGWDEHTSIPATLNGKQLLLYKQHYDRQQDAWIMRIG
;
A
#
# COMPACT_ATOMS: atom_id res chain seq x y z
N MET A 1 5.11 -5.12 -12.37
CA MET A 1 3.89 -4.96 -11.55
C MET A 1 3.39 -6.35 -11.21
N SER A 2 3.33 -6.70 -9.93
CA SER A 2 2.85 -8.00 -9.46
C SER A 2 1.71 -7.78 -8.47
N VAL A 3 0.60 -8.49 -8.66
CA VAL A 3 -0.47 -8.56 -7.66
C VAL A 3 0.09 -9.21 -6.39
N SER A 4 -0.27 -8.69 -5.24
CA SER A 4 0.24 -9.11 -3.93
C SER A 4 -0.84 -8.97 -2.87
N VAL A 5 -0.85 -9.91 -1.93
CA VAL A 5 -1.74 -9.84 -0.77
C VAL A 5 -1.09 -8.97 0.28
N VAL A 6 -1.73 -7.86 0.65
CA VAL A 6 -1.31 -7.01 1.76
C VAL A 6 -2.29 -7.12 2.92
N LYS A 7 -1.77 -7.32 4.12
CA LYS A 7 -2.53 -7.28 5.37
C LYS A 7 -2.10 -6.09 6.19
N ILE A 8 -3.06 -5.30 6.67
CA ILE A 8 -2.80 -4.13 7.50
C ILE A 8 -3.73 -4.21 8.71
N GLY A 9 -3.16 -4.48 9.89
CA GLY A 9 -3.97 -4.75 11.08
C GLY A 9 -4.91 -5.94 10.86
N SER A 10 -6.22 -5.68 10.88
CA SER A 10 -7.27 -6.69 10.63
C SER A 10 -7.77 -6.73 9.18
N PHE A 11 -7.29 -5.81 8.33
CA PHE A 11 -7.68 -5.72 6.93
C PHE A 11 -6.76 -6.55 6.04
N GLU A 12 -7.33 -7.12 4.97
CA GLU A 12 -6.61 -7.92 3.98
C GLU A 12 -7.09 -7.51 2.59
N VAL A 13 -6.14 -7.15 1.72
CA VAL A 13 -6.38 -6.81 0.31
C VAL A 13 -5.55 -7.75 -0.53
N ASP A 14 -6.21 -8.59 -1.32
CA ASP A 14 -5.54 -9.63 -2.13
C ASP A 14 -5.13 -9.16 -3.53
N ASP A 15 -5.63 -8.01 -3.97
CA ASP A 15 -5.41 -7.45 -5.30
C ASP A 15 -4.52 -6.18 -5.30
N ALA A 16 -3.73 -5.97 -4.24
CA ALA A 16 -2.80 -4.84 -4.17
C ALA A 16 -1.68 -4.98 -5.21
N ILE A 17 -1.31 -3.87 -5.85
CA ILE A 17 -0.29 -3.88 -6.91
C ILE A 17 1.05 -3.45 -6.36
N HIS A 18 2.00 -4.37 -6.33
CA HIS A 18 3.40 -4.06 -6.03
C HIS A 18 4.14 -3.69 -7.31
N SER A 19 4.59 -2.45 -7.37
CA SER A 19 5.43 -1.91 -8.44
C SER A 19 6.86 -1.79 -7.94
N ALA A 20 7.71 -2.74 -8.33
CA ALA A 20 9.15 -2.54 -8.26
C ALA A 20 9.49 -1.42 -9.25
N ALA A 21 10.02 -0.30 -8.75
CA ALA A 21 10.50 0.75 -9.62
C ALA A 21 11.60 0.18 -10.51
N ALA A 22 11.33 0.07 -11.80
CA ALA A 22 12.32 -0.35 -12.78
C ALA A 22 13.41 0.74 -12.85
N GLU A 23 14.65 0.32 -12.59
CA GLU A 23 15.89 0.96 -13.07
C GLU A 23 16.38 2.27 -12.44
N GLN A 24 15.92 2.70 -11.27
CA GLN A 24 16.65 3.73 -10.52
C GLN A 24 16.99 3.23 -9.12
N ALA A 25 18.28 2.95 -8.97
CA ALA A 25 18.95 2.65 -7.71
C ALA A 25 18.40 3.54 -6.58
N GLU A 26 18.06 2.91 -5.46
CA GLU A 26 17.65 3.54 -4.19
C GLU A 26 16.15 3.84 -3.96
N SER A 27 15.24 3.43 -4.85
CA SER A 27 13.79 3.56 -4.58
C SER A 27 13.16 2.29 -4.02
N ASN A 28 12.88 2.33 -2.71
CA ASN A 28 11.95 1.45 -2.01
C ASN A 28 10.67 1.21 -2.83
N GLY A 29 10.22 -0.06 -2.94
CA GLY A 29 9.07 -0.45 -3.77
C GLY A 29 7.78 0.32 -3.45
N LEU A 30 6.95 0.55 -4.46
CA LEU A 30 5.64 1.20 -4.32
C LEU A 30 4.53 0.15 -4.29
N LEU A 31 3.61 0.30 -3.35
CA LEU A 31 2.42 -0.53 -3.20
C LEU A 31 1.17 0.30 -3.45
N THR A 32 0.34 -0.13 -4.40
CA THR A 32 -0.96 0.46 -4.69
C THR A 32 -2.03 -0.38 -4.02
N ILE A 33 -2.80 0.24 -3.13
CA ILE A 33 -3.90 -0.39 -2.40
C ILE A 33 -5.23 0.16 -2.96
N PRO A 34 -5.94 -0.60 -3.80
CA PRO A 34 -7.21 -0.17 -4.37
C PRO A 34 -8.29 -0.07 -3.29
N CYS A 35 -9.04 1.04 -3.30
CA CYS A 35 -10.11 1.29 -2.32
C CYS A 35 -11.39 0.51 -2.61
N LYS A 36 -11.54 0.01 -3.84
CA LYS A 36 -12.71 -0.80 -4.24
C LYS A 36 -12.77 -2.16 -3.55
N SER A 37 -11.62 -2.70 -3.17
CA SER A 37 -11.52 -4.05 -2.62
C SER A 37 -11.84 -4.06 -1.13
N ASP A 38 -11.40 -3.01 -0.42
CA ASP A 38 -11.76 -2.78 0.98
C ASP A 38 -11.99 -1.28 1.24
N PRO A 39 -13.25 -0.81 1.17
CA PRO A 39 -13.57 0.62 1.36
C PRO A 39 -13.36 1.08 2.81
N ASP A 40 -13.53 0.18 3.78
CA ASP A 40 -13.28 0.47 5.21
C ASP A 40 -11.79 0.73 5.45
N LEU A 41 -10.92 -0.11 4.90
CA LEU A 41 -9.48 0.14 4.91
C LEU A 41 -9.18 1.49 4.27
N CYS A 42 -9.73 1.79 3.10
CA CYS A 42 -9.50 3.06 2.42
C CYS A 42 -9.86 4.28 3.29
N MET A 43 -10.99 4.21 4.00
CA MET A 43 -11.40 5.25 4.96
C MET A 43 -10.43 5.35 6.14
N GLN A 44 -9.89 4.22 6.63
CA GLN A 44 -8.86 4.26 7.67
C GLN A 44 -7.54 4.86 7.16
N LEU A 45 -7.13 4.51 5.94
CA LEU A 45 -5.93 5.06 5.28
C LEU A 45 -6.05 6.59 5.11
N ASP A 46 -7.25 7.10 4.80
CA ASP A 46 -7.51 8.54 4.69
C ASP A 46 -7.21 9.29 5.99
N GLY A 47 -7.63 8.73 7.13
CA GLY A 47 -7.39 9.31 8.45
C GLY A 47 -5.95 9.23 8.96
N TRP A 48 -5.03 8.53 8.27
CA TRP A 48 -3.64 8.41 8.70
C TRP A 48 -2.77 9.61 8.30
N ASP A 49 -1.82 9.94 9.16
CA ASP A 49 -0.84 10.99 8.91
C ASP A 49 0.26 10.54 7.94
N GLU A 50 0.78 11.46 7.13
CA GLU A 50 1.81 11.20 6.11
C GLU A 50 3.17 10.77 6.69
N HIS A 51 3.44 11.08 7.96
CA HIS A 51 4.66 10.69 8.67
C HIS A 51 4.53 9.38 9.47
N THR A 52 3.33 8.79 9.51
CA THR A 52 3.10 7.55 10.26
C THR A 52 3.54 6.34 9.45
N SER A 53 4.40 5.51 10.06
CA SER A 53 4.74 4.19 9.54
C SER A 53 3.70 3.16 9.98
N ILE A 54 3.19 2.41 9.00
CA ILE A 54 2.10 1.46 9.21
C ILE A 54 2.65 0.05 9.13
N PRO A 55 2.55 -0.76 10.19
CA PRO A 55 2.91 -2.16 10.12
C PRO A 55 1.96 -2.92 9.21
N ALA A 56 2.53 -3.59 8.21
CA ALA A 56 1.79 -4.40 7.25
C ALA A 56 2.51 -5.71 6.96
N THR A 57 1.81 -6.64 6.33
CA THR A 57 2.35 -7.91 5.86
C THR A 57 2.06 -8.04 4.37
N LEU A 58 3.09 -8.11 3.53
CA LEU A 58 2.95 -8.32 2.09
C LEU A 58 3.38 -9.74 1.73
N ASN A 59 2.46 -10.54 1.19
CA ASN A 59 2.68 -11.95 0.85
C ASN A 59 3.28 -12.76 2.02
N GLY A 60 2.84 -12.48 3.25
CA GLY A 60 3.36 -13.14 4.47
C GLY A 60 4.64 -12.53 5.04
N LYS A 61 5.26 -11.53 4.37
CA LYS A 61 6.45 -10.84 4.85
C LYS A 61 6.08 -9.53 5.55
N GLN A 62 6.52 -9.37 6.81
CA GLN A 62 6.31 -8.13 7.55
C GLN A 62 7.13 -6.99 6.95
N LEU A 63 6.51 -5.82 6.84
CA LEU A 63 7.12 -4.59 6.35
C LEU A 63 6.41 -3.37 6.96
N LEU A 64 6.99 -2.19 6.75
CA LEU A 64 6.33 -0.93 7.04
C LEU A 64 5.83 -0.30 5.75
N LEU A 65 4.63 0.25 5.78
CA LEU A 65 4.09 1.10 4.72
C LEU A 65 4.16 2.55 5.16
N TYR A 66 4.48 3.42 4.22
CA TYR A 66 4.47 4.86 4.41
C TYR A 66 3.48 5.45 3.42
N LYS A 67 2.50 6.19 3.94
CA LYS A 67 1.51 6.88 3.13
C LYS A 67 2.21 7.86 2.19
N GLN A 68 1.85 7.84 0.90
CA GLN A 68 2.38 8.79 -0.09
C GLN A 68 1.27 9.73 -0.54
N HIS A 69 0.35 9.23 -1.37
CA HIS A 69 -0.75 10.03 -1.91
C HIS A 69 -1.90 9.15 -2.34
N TYR A 70 -3.07 9.76 -2.48
CA TYR A 70 -4.24 9.13 -3.07
C TYR A 70 -4.25 9.32 -4.58
N ASP A 71 -4.33 8.24 -5.34
CA ASP A 71 -4.53 8.28 -6.79
C ASP A 71 -6.04 8.25 -7.11
N ARG A 72 -6.58 9.41 -7.49
CA ARG A 72 -7.99 9.57 -7.88
C ARG A 72 -8.34 8.89 -9.20
N GLN A 73 -7.37 8.61 -10.08
CA GLN A 73 -7.65 7.93 -11.34
C GLN A 73 -7.89 6.43 -11.13
N GLN A 74 -7.09 5.82 -10.26
CA GLN A 74 -7.18 4.40 -9.93
C GLN A 74 -8.11 4.12 -8.74
N ASP A 75 -8.52 5.17 -8.03
CA ASP A 75 -9.30 5.07 -6.79
C ASP A 75 -8.56 4.19 -5.76
N ALA A 76 -7.31 4.56 -5.52
CA ALA A 76 -6.35 3.74 -4.77
C ALA A 76 -5.36 4.59 -3.97
N TRP A 77 -4.93 4.06 -2.83
CA TRP A 77 -3.86 4.65 -2.04
C TRP A 77 -2.49 4.16 -2.51
N ILE A 78 -1.58 5.09 -2.77
CA ILE A 78 -0.18 4.79 -3.08
C ILE A 78 0.62 4.84 -1.77
N MET A 79 1.33 3.75 -1.48
CA MET A 79 2.13 3.54 -0.29
C MET A 79 3.56 3.21 -0.70
N ARG A 80 4.54 3.67 0.08
CA ARG A 80 5.94 3.26 -0.07
C ARG A 80 6.25 2.13 0.90
N ILE A 81 6.98 1.11 0.45
CA ILE A 81 7.42 0.00 1.30
C ILE A 81 8.71 0.38 2.04
N GLY A 82 8.84 -0.02 3.30
CA GLY A 82 10.01 0.19 4.17
C GLY A 82 11.06 -0.91 4.13
#